data_AF-A0A4Q3TGT5-F1
#
_entry.id   AF-A0A4Q3TGT5-F1
#
_cell.length_a   1.000
_cell.length_b   1.000
_cell.length_c   1.000
_cell.angle_alpha   90.00
_cell.angle_beta   90.00
_cell.angle_gamma   90.00
#
_symmetry.space_group_name_H-M   'P 1'
#
loop_
_entity.id
_entity.type
_entity.pdbx_description
1 polymer ?
#
loop_
_entity_poly.entity_id
_entity_poly.type
_entity_poly.pdbx_seq_one_letter_code
_entity_poly.pdbx_strand_id
1 'polypeptide(L)'
;VGQPEDKPLAKACGKADQVHVYCFHHAAEVWWRGIENKLTRLSNLSVFRIPTLASQEMAKLAERSMQLQATVQEGVLMLGDGKQSIDIEPVRLKG
;
A
#
# COMPACT_ATOMS: atom_id res chain seq x y z
N VAL A 1 3.49 -0.08 -6.48
CA VAL A 1 2.06 -0.09 -6.06
C VAL A 1 1.30 -1.11 -6.90
N GLY A 2 0.15 -1.61 -6.42
CA GLY A 2 -0.66 -2.60 -7.13
C GLY A 2 -0.29 -4.05 -6.79
N GLN A 3 -0.43 -4.94 -7.76
CA GLN A 3 -0.29 -6.40 -7.62
C GLN A 3 0.81 -6.94 -8.57
N PRO A 4 2.08 -6.54 -8.39
CA PRO A 4 3.16 -6.93 -9.29
C PRO A 4 3.47 -8.43 -9.21
N GLU A 5 4.01 -8.96 -10.29
CA GLU A 5 4.58 -10.31 -10.32
C GLU A 5 5.91 -10.38 -9.55
N ASP A 6 6.41 -11.59 -9.33
CA ASP A 6 7.62 -11.87 -8.54
C ASP A 6 8.90 -11.35 -9.21
N LYS A 7 9.02 -11.48 -10.54
CA LYS A 7 10.22 -11.01 -11.28
C LYS A 7 10.48 -9.51 -11.13
N PRO A 8 9.50 -8.60 -11.35
CA PRO A 8 9.68 -7.17 -11.08
C PRO A 8 10.06 -6.87 -9.63
N LEU A 9 9.48 -7.58 -8.65
CA LEU A 9 9.80 -7.38 -7.23
C LEU A 9 11.24 -7.78 -6.91
N ALA A 10 11.68 -8.96 -7.37
CA ALA A 10 13.07 -9.39 -7.20
C ALA A 10 14.06 -8.41 -7.84
N LYS A 11 13.74 -7.91 -9.04
CA LYS A 11 14.54 -6.89 -9.72
C LYS A 11 14.61 -5.57 -8.94
N ALA A 12 13.51 -5.14 -8.34
CA ALA A 12 13.50 -3.94 -7.49
C ALA A 12 14.33 -4.14 -6.22
N CYS A 13 14.19 -5.31 -5.56
CA CYS A 13 14.92 -5.64 -4.34
C CYS A 13 16.43 -5.75 -4.57
N GLY A 14 16.86 -6.14 -5.78
CA GLY A 14 18.27 -6.12 -6.16
C GLY A 14 18.85 -4.74 -6.51
N LYS A 15 18.02 -3.68 -6.50
CA LYS A 15 18.41 -2.31 -6.92
C LYS A 15 18.24 -1.25 -5.83
N ALA A 16 17.60 -1.57 -4.73
CA ALA A 16 17.26 -0.63 -3.68
C ALA A 16 17.52 -1.24 -2.30
N ASP A 17 17.87 -0.40 -1.33
CA ASP A 17 18.09 -0.85 0.05
C ASP A 17 16.77 -1.31 0.70
N GLN A 18 15.63 -0.75 0.29
CA GLN A 18 14.29 -1.08 0.77
C GLN A 18 13.28 -0.99 -0.38
N VAL A 19 12.34 -1.93 -0.41
CA VAL A 19 11.23 -1.97 -1.38
C VAL A 19 9.92 -2.09 -0.63
N HIS A 20 8.98 -1.18 -0.93
CA HIS A 20 7.64 -1.18 -0.38
C HIS A 20 6.61 -1.42 -1.48
N VAL A 21 5.72 -2.38 -1.28
CA VAL A 21 4.56 -2.62 -2.14
C VAL A 21 3.31 -2.24 -1.38
N TYR A 22 2.59 -1.24 -1.88
CA TYR A 22 1.22 -0.95 -1.47
C TYR A 22 0.26 -1.57 -2.47
N CYS A 23 -0.38 -2.68 -2.10
CA CYS A 23 -1.47 -3.26 -2.85
C CYS A 23 -2.81 -2.70 -2.32
N PHE A 24 -3.71 -2.42 -3.24
CA PHE A 24 -5.07 -1.95 -2.98
C PHE A 24 -6.02 -2.73 -3.90
N HIS A 25 -7.34 -2.60 -3.70
CA HIS A 25 -8.40 -3.36 -4.37
C HIS A 25 -8.72 -4.74 -3.77
N HIS A 26 -9.93 -5.25 -4.03
CA HIS A 26 -10.43 -6.51 -3.45
C HIS A 26 -9.59 -7.73 -3.84
N ALA A 27 -9.05 -7.74 -5.05
CA ALA A 27 -8.21 -8.81 -5.58
C ALA A 27 -6.82 -8.92 -4.90
N ALA A 28 -6.42 -7.94 -4.08
CA ALA A 28 -5.11 -7.93 -3.42
C ALA A 28 -4.87 -9.13 -2.51
N GLU A 29 -5.92 -9.65 -1.84
CA GLU A 29 -5.79 -10.84 -0.99
C GLU A 29 -5.53 -12.11 -1.80
N VAL A 30 -6.21 -12.25 -2.93
CA VAL A 30 -6.02 -13.39 -3.84
C VAL A 30 -4.62 -13.35 -4.45
N TRP A 31 -4.17 -12.17 -4.89
CA TRP A 31 -2.80 -11.96 -5.36
C TRP A 31 -1.77 -12.36 -4.29
N TRP A 32 -1.95 -11.89 -3.05
CA TRP A 32 -0.99 -12.16 -1.97
C TRP A 32 -0.84 -13.66 -1.70
N ARG A 33 -1.94 -14.39 -1.54
CA ARG A 33 -1.94 -15.84 -1.34
C ARG A 33 -1.22 -16.59 -2.47
N GLY A 34 -1.27 -16.06 -3.70
CA GLY A 34 -0.61 -16.66 -4.86
C GLY A 34 0.90 -16.43 -4.95
N ILE A 35 1.45 -15.44 -4.22
CA ILE A 35 2.83 -14.98 -4.40
C ILE A 35 3.67 -15.01 -3.11
N GLU A 36 3.07 -14.98 -1.91
CA GLU A 36 3.79 -14.80 -0.64
C GLU A 36 4.98 -15.75 -0.45
N ASN A 37 4.80 -17.03 -0.79
CA ASN A 37 5.83 -18.05 -0.66
C ASN A 37 7.05 -17.79 -1.56
N LYS A 38 6.83 -17.18 -2.74
CA LYS A 38 7.89 -16.81 -3.70
C LYS A 38 8.70 -15.60 -3.22
N LEU A 39 8.13 -14.76 -2.35
CA LEU A 39 8.73 -13.52 -1.87
C LEU A 39 9.45 -13.66 -0.54
N THR A 40 9.43 -14.85 0.07
CA THR A 40 10.04 -15.14 1.38
C THR A 40 11.50 -14.71 1.48
N ARG A 41 12.29 -14.95 0.42
CA ARG A 41 13.74 -14.64 0.36
C ARG A 41 14.09 -13.16 0.16
N LEU A 42 13.11 -12.33 -0.19
CA LEU A 42 13.32 -10.89 -0.38
C LEU A 42 13.26 -10.22 1.00
N SER A 43 14.41 -10.08 1.64
CA SER A 43 14.54 -9.58 3.02
C SER A 43 14.31 -8.07 3.16
N ASN A 44 14.57 -7.31 2.10
CA ASN A 44 14.33 -5.87 2.03
C ASN A 44 12.96 -5.50 1.42
N LEU A 45 12.05 -6.49 1.28
CA LEU A 45 10.70 -6.26 0.78
C LEU A 45 9.70 -6.18 1.94
N SER A 46 8.99 -5.06 2.01
CA SER A 46 7.76 -4.93 2.82
C SER A 46 6.53 -4.82 1.94
N VAL A 47 5.46 -5.52 2.31
CA VAL A 47 4.19 -5.52 1.59
C VAL A 47 3.08 -5.07 2.53
N PHE A 48 2.35 -4.05 2.09
CA PHE A 48 1.22 -3.45 2.80
C PHE A 48 -0.02 -3.51 1.92
N ARG A 49 -1.15 -3.84 2.54
CA ARG A 49 -2.47 -3.77 1.92
C ARG A 49 -3.23 -2.58 2.46
N ILE A 50 -3.66 -1.71 1.55
CA ILE A 50 -4.64 -0.68 1.88
C ILE A 50 -6.05 -1.31 1.81
N PRO A 51 -6.88 -1.19 2.86
CA PRO A 51 -8.26 -1.68 2.82
C PRO A 51 -9.02 -1.14 1.61
N THR A 52 -9.87 -1.98 1.01
CA THR A 52 -10.55 -1.62 -0.25
C THR A 52 -11.43 -0.38 -0.10
N LEU A 53 -12.20 -0.30 1.00
CA LEU A 53 -13.04 0.86 1.28
C LEU A 53 -12.20 2.13 1.50
N ALA A 54 -11.15 2.07 2.31
CA ALA A 54 -10.24 3.21 2.52
C ALA A 54 -9.61 3.70 1.22
N SER A 55 -9.22 2.79 0.32
CA SER A 55 -8.70 3.14 -1.01
C SER A 55 -9.75 3.84 -1.89
N GLN A 56 -11.03 3.46 -1.78
CA GLN A 56 -12.11 4.10 -2.52
C GLN A 56 -12.42 5.49 -1.97
N GLU A 57 -12.44 5.67 -0.65
CA GLU A 57 -12.60 6.99 -0.02
C GLU A 57 -11.41 7.91 -0.36
N MET A 58 -10.18 7.39 -0.38
CA MET A 58 -8.99 8.15 -0.81
C MET A 58 -9.10 8.68 -2.23
N ALA A 59 -9.70 7.92 -3.14
CA ALA A 59 -9.92 8.38 -4.51
C ALA A 59 -10.84 9.60 -4.59
N LYS A 60 -11.74 9.80 -3.60
CA LYS A 60 -12.64 10.96 -3.54
C LYS A 60 -11.95 12.25 -3.09
N LEU A 61 -10.76 12.16 -2.48
CA LEU A 61 -9.93 13.31 -2.13
C LEU A 61 -9.20 13.90 -3.35
N ALA A 62 -9.21 13.21 -4.49
CA ALA A 62 -8.47 13.63 -5.68
C ALA A 62 -9.15 14.83 -6.35
N GLU A 63 -8.47 15.98 -6.34
CA GLU A 63 -8.86 17.19 -7.07
C GLU A 63 -7.75 17.61 -8.06
N ARG A 64 -8.05 18.47 -9.06
CA ARG A 64 -7.04 18.98 -10.01
C ARG A 64 -5.91 19.73 -9.30
N SER A 65 -6.24 20.40 -8.19
CA SER A 65 -5.30 21.03 -7.27
C SER A 65 -5.68 20.56 -5.86
N MET A 66 -4.74 19.95 -5.14
CA MET A 66 -5.01 19.37 -3.83
C MET A 66 -4.25 20.13 -2.74
N GLN A 67 -4.92 20.39 -1.62
CA GLN A 67 -4.29 20.73 -0.35
C GLN A 67 -4.66 19.63 0.65
N LEU A 68 -3.71 18.78 0.97
CA LEU A 68 -3.93 17.63 1.86
C LEU A 68 -3.20 17.83 3.18
N GLN A 69 -3.86 17.48 4.26
CA GLN A 69 -3.25 17.34 5.58
C GLN A 69 -3.17 15.86 5.95
N ALA A 70 -1.99 15.43 6.38
CA ALA A 70 -1.72 14.05 6.77
C ALA A 70 -1.22 14.01 8.21
N THR A 71 -1.83 13.16 9.03
CA THR A 71 -1.38 12.86 10.39
C THR A 71 -1.19 11.36 10.53
N VAL A 72 -0.01 10.95 11.01
CA VAL A 72 0.30 9.54 11.27
C VAL A 72 0.43 9.33 12.77
N GLN A 73 -0.42 8.48 13.33
CA GLN A 73 -0.43 8.16 14.75
C GLN A 73 -0.74 6.68 14.93
N GLU A 74 0.08 5.97 15.70
CA GLU A 74 -0.12 4.53 16.03
C GLU A 74 -0.34 3.62 14.81
N GLY A 75 0.25 3.98 13.66
CA GLY A 75 0.12 3.21 12.41
C GLY A 75 -1.11 3.55 11.57
N VAL A 76 -1.97 4.46 12.04
CA VAL A 76 -3.09 5.03 11.30
C VAL A 76 -2.65 6.30 10.60
N LEU A 77 -3.00 6.44 9.32
CA LEU A 77 -2.89 7.69 8.57
C LEU A 77 -4.28 8.32 8.47
N MET A 78 -4.48 9.44 9.16
CA MET A 78 -5.61 10.33 8.93
C MET A 78 -5.22 11.31 7.81
N LEU A 79 -5.96 11.30 6.71
CA LEU A 79 -5.74 12.14 5.53
C LEU A 79 -6.98 12.99 5.27
N GLY A 80 -6.84 14.28 5.01
CA GLY A 80 -7.98 15.15 4.74
C GLY A 80 -7.65 16.33 3.82
N ASP A 81 -8.69 16.96 3.27
CA ASP A 81 -8.61 18.07 2.30
C ASP A 81 -9.28 19.37 2.82
N GLY A 82 -9.61 19.41 4.12
CA GLY A 82 -10.34 20.51 4.76
C GLY A 82 -11.87 20.42 4.64
N LYS A 83 -12.42 19.52 3.81
CA LYS A 83 -13.87 19.25 3.72
C LYS A 83 -14.21 17.87 4.29
N GLN A 84 -13.35 16.90 4.04
CA GLN A 84 -13.50 15.52 4.48
C GLN A 84 -12.16 14.98 4.98
N SER A 85 -12.24 13.95 5.82
CA SER A 85 -11.09 13.23 6.31
C SER A 85 -11.38 11.73 6.31
N ILE A 86 -10.35 10.94 6.01
CA ILE A 86 -10.40 9.49 5.94
C ILE A 86 -9.29 8.92 6.81
N ASP A 87 -9.57 7.79 7.44
CA ASP A 87 -8.58 7.01 8.15
C ASP A 87 -8.13 5.82 7.30
N ILE A 88 -6.82 5.65 7.22
CA ILE A 88 -6.19 4.59 6.46
C ILE A 88 -5.33 3.79 7.43
N GLU A 89 -5.69 2.52 7.59
CA GLU A 89 -4.95 1.56 8.39
C GLU A 89 -4.38 0.47 7.47
N PRO A 90 -3.12 0.62 7.01
CA PRO A 90 -2.49 -0.39 6.16
C PRO A 90 -2.26 -1.69 6.93
N VAL A 91 -2.70 -2.80 6.36
CA VAL A 91 -2.39 -4.13 6.89
C VAL A 91 -1.03 -4.56 6.39
N ARG A 92 -0.09 -4.81 7.30
CA ARG A 92 1.22 -5.36 6.94
C ARG A 92 1.10 -6.86 6.63
N LEU A 93 1.39 -7.24 5.38
CA LEU A 93 1.36 -8.63 4.92
C LEU A 93 2.75 -9.29 5.01
N LYS A 94 3.82 -8.50 4.80
CA LYS A 94 5.21 -8.92 4.96
C LYS A 94 6.05 -7.75 5.46
N GLY A 95 7.01 -8.05 6.33
CA GLY A 95 8.23 -7.26 6.51
C GLY A 95 9.00 -7.69 7.74
#